data_AF-A0AAD4R3X2-F1
#
_entry.id   AF-A0AAD4R3X2-F1
#
_cell.length_a   1.000
_cell.length_b   1.000
_cell.length_c   1.000
_cell.angle_alpha   90.00
_cell.angle_beta   90.00
_cell.angle_gamma   90.00
#
_symmetry.space_group_name_H-M   'P 1'
#
loop_
_entity.id
_entity.type
_entity.pdbx_description
1 polymer ?
#
loop_
_entity_poly.entity_id
_entity_poly.type
_entity_poly.pdbx_seq_one_letter_code
_entity_poly.pdbx_strand_id
1 'polypeptide(L)'
;MSMRGRPRLNVHSDYLIFFPFVNDELEWKYFKDMINKNRRLGDVLFVESFEAWNGYKNGSFVLEFGSSGAIRRFEEQMDQIFDNDLEYKVMKKGQRQRFFDRIQDETGVDLLKCKGIPPSFAGRSGYDSSRLKRLSGNYRSRRSSSPRRSPSTRQK
;
A
#
# COMPACT_ATOMS: atom_id res chain seq x y z
N MET A 1 -3.22 -10.70 32.55
CA MET A 1 -3.61 -9.78 31.46
C MET A 1 -2.67 -10.00 30.29
N SER A 2 -3.13 -10.67 29.24
CA SER A 2 -2.27 -10.97 28.08
C SER A 2 -1.90 -9.66 27.40
N MET A 3 -0.60 -9.36 27.29
CA MET A 3 -0.11 -8.35 26.37
C MET A 3 -0.53 -8.82 24.98
N ARG A 4 -1.73 -8.42 24.52
CA ARG A 4 -2.17 -8.59 23.14
C ARG A 4 -1.09 -7.92 22.31
N GLY A 5 -0.22 -8.75 21.71
CA GLY A 5 0.96 -8.30 21.00
C GLY A 5 0.55 -7.22 20.01
N ARG A 6 1.31 -6.11 19.98
CA ARG A 6 1.07 -5.06 18.98
C ARG A 6 0.99 -5.74 17.61
N PRO A 7 -0.05 -5.46 16.81
CA PRO A 7 -0.21 -6.10 15.51
C PRO A 7 1.07 -5.83 14.70
N ARG A 8 1.70 -6.90 14.22
CA ARG A 8 2.95 -6.86 13.47
C ARG A 8 2.70 -7.57 12.16
N LEU A 9 2.98 -6.86 11.07
CA LEU A 9 2.92 -7.43 9.74
C LEU A 9 3.95 -8.56 9.64
N ASN A 10 3.51 -9.77 9.30
CA ASN A 10 4.43 -10.84 8.94
C ASN A 10 4.88 -10.63 7.50
N VAL A 11 6.03 -9.98 7.32
CA VAL A 11 6.60 -9.78 5.98
C VAL A 11 6.86 -11.10 5.25
N HIS A 12 7.01 -12.23 5.94
CA HIS A 12 7.20 -13.56 5.34
C HIS A 12 5.92 -14.28 4.97
N SER A 13 4.75 -13.73 5.33
CA SER A 13 3.45 -14.26 4.93
C SER A 13 3.31 -14.25 3.41
N ASP A 14 2.75 -15.32 2.84
CA ASP A 14 2.33 -15.37 1.44
C ASP A 14 0.98 -14.68 1.19
N TYR A 15 0.34 -14.19 2.25
CA TYR A 15 -1.04 -13.74 2.25
C TYR A 15 -1.18 -12.21 2.37
N LEU A 16 -0.32 -11.49 1.65
CA LEU A 16 -0.27 -10.03 1.68
C LEU A 16 -1.05 -9.42 0.52
N ILE A 17 -1.76 -8.33 0.79
CA ILE A 17 -2.38 -7.47 -0.24
C ILE A 17 -1.91 -6.03 -0.03
N PHE A 18 -1.52 -5.39 -1.13
CA PHE A 18 -1.14 -3.98 -1.18
C PHE A 18 -2.21 -3.18 -1.94
N PHE A 19 -2.66 -2.08 -1.36
CA PHE A 19 -3.59 -1.13 -1.97
C PHE A 19 -2.84 0.17 -2.28
N PRO A 20 -2.52 0.43 -3.55
CA PRO A 20 -1.91 1.70 -3.94
C PRO A 20 -2.94 2.82 -4.01
N PHE A 21 -2.63 3.98 -3.42
CA PHE A 21 -3.36 5.24 -3.62
C PHE A 21 -4.89 5.14 -3.53
N VAL A 22 -5.41 4.55 -2.45
CA VAL A 22 -6.84 4.64 -2.12
C VAL A 22 -7.17 6.13 -1.94
N ASN A 23 -8.10 6.62 -2.75
CA ASN A 23 -8.46 8.04 -2.92
C ASN A 23 -8.55 8.80 -1.58
N ASP A 24 -8.15 10.08 -1.57
CA ASP A 24 -8.08 10.96 -0.38
C ASP A 24 -9.43 11.09 0.36
N GLU A 25 -10.54 10.81 -0.32
CA GLU A 25 -11.89 10.82 0.27
C GLU A 25 -12.14 9.63 1.21
N LEU A 26 -11.46 8.50 1.02
CA LEU A 26 -11.58 7.36 1.91
C LEU A 26 -10.61 7.51 3.09
N GLU A 27 -11.09 8.09 4.18
CA GLU A 27 -10.27 8.22 5.39
C GLU A 27 -9.76 6.83 5.81
N TRP A 28 -8.45 6.70 6.02
CA TRP A 28 -7.79 5.44 6.36
C TRP A 28 -8.43 4.71 7.55
N LYS A 29 -9.00 5.46 8.49
CA LYS A 29 -9.75 4.92 9.64
C LYS A 29 -11.00 4.19 9.18
N TYR A 30 -11.74 4.77 8.23
CA TYR A 30 -12.94 4.17 7.68
C TYR A 30 -12.61 2.88 6.92
N PHE A 31 -11.56 2.89 6.08
CA PHE A 31 -11.09 1.69 5.40
C PHE A 31 -10.71 0.58 6.41
N LYS A 32 -9.90 0.92 7.42
CA LYS A 32 -9.49 0.00 8.47
C LYS A 32 -10.68 -0.54 9.27
N ASP A 33 -11.65 0.32 9.61
CA ASP A 33 -12.87 -0.07 10.29
C ASP A 33 -13.72 -1.02 9.44
N MET A 34 -13.87 -0.73 8.14
CA MET A 34 -14.66 -1.55 7.24
C MET A 34 -14.06 -2.94 7.06
N ILE A 35 -12.73 -3.01 6.87
CA ILE A 35 -11.99 -4.28 6.82
C ILE A 35 -12.17 -5.08 8.12
N ASN A 36 -11.95 -4.45 9.29
CA ASN A 36 -11.99 -5.16 10.57
C ASN A 36 -13.41 -5.56 11.01
N LYS A 37 -14.43 -4.78 10.65
CA LYS A 37 -15.84 -5.05 11.00
C LYS A 37 -16.47 -6.07 10.05
N ASN A 38 -15.99 -6.16 8.81
CA ASN A 38 -16.60 -7.02 7.80
C ASN A 38 -16.02 -8.44 7.81
N ARG A 39 -16.67 -9.31 8.60
CA ARG A 39 -16.31 -10.74 8.68
C ARG A 39 -16.41 -11.50 7.36
N ARG A 40 -17.09 -10.96 6.33
CA ARG A 40 -17.21 -11.62 5.01
C ARG A 40 -15.89 -11.62 4.25
N LEU A 41 -14.98 -10.70 4.58
CA LEU A 41 -13.65 -10.59 3.97
C LEU A 41 -12.68 -11.69 4.42
N GLY A 42 -13.07 -12.48 5.44
CA GLY A 42 -12.22 -13.51 6.03
C GLY A 42 -11.35 -12.99 7.18
N ASP A 43 -10.45 -13.83 7.66
CA ASP A 43 -9.62 -13.53 8.83
C ASP A 43 -8.46 -12.60 8.43
N VAL A 44 -8.64 -11.32 8.69
CA VAL A 44 -7.60 -10.29 8.54
C VAL A 44 -6.75 -10.27 9.80
N LEU A 45 -5.46 -10.56 9.66
CA LEU A 45 -4.50 -10.59 10.77
C LEU A 45 -3.87 -9.21 11.02
N PHE A 46 -3.71 -8.42 9.95
CA PHE A 46 -3.08 -7.12 10.01
C PHE A 46 -3.66 -6.20 8.93
N VAL A 47 -3.85 -4.92 9.28
CA VAL A 47 -4.19 -3.86 8.33
C VAL A 47 -3.61 -2.54 8.84
N GLU A 48 -2.82 -1.86 7.99
CA GLU A 48 -2.27 -0.55 8.33
C GLU A 48 -1.94 0.31 7.10
N SER A 49 -2.01 1.62 7.30
CA SER A 49 -1.66 2.66 6.33
C SER A 49 -0.15 2.90 6.26
N PHE A 50 0.40 3.20 5.08
CA PHE A 50 1.81 3.54 4.95
C PHE A 50 2.20 4.87 5.61
N GLU A 51 1.21 5.73 5.91
CA GLU A 51 1.38 6.93 6.74
C GLU A 51 1.98 6.59 8.11
N ALA A 52 1.62 5.43 8.68
CA ALA A 52 2.15 4.94 9.95
C ALA A 52 3.66 4.64 9.91
N TRP A 53 4.25 4.49 8.72
CA TRP A 53 5.67 4.22 8.49
C TRP A 53 6.47 5.42 8.00
N ASN A 54 5.94 6.19 7.06
CA ASN A 54 6.67 7.31 6.45
C ASN A 54 6.21 8.69 6.97
N GLY A 55 5.10 8.77 7.71
CA GLY A 55 4.52 10.02 8.20
C GLY A 55 3.89 10.91 7.13
N TYR A 56 3.74 10.42 5.90
CA TYR A 56 3.18 11.15 4.76
C TYR A 56 1.90 10.49 4.26
N LYS A 57 0.87 11.32 3.99
CA LYS A 57 -0.40 10.85 3.44
C LYS A 57 -0.26 10.42 1.99
N ASN A 58 -0.35 9.12 1.73
CA ASN A 58 -0.27 8.55 0.38
C ASN A 58 -1.43 7.62 0.04
N GLY A 59 -2.44 7.52 0.91
CA GLY A 59 -3.61 6.66 0.70
C GLY A 59 -3.29 5.18 0.52
N SER A 60 -2.08 4.73 0.86
CA SER A 60 -1.67 3.35 0.55
C SER A 60 -1.78 2.46 1.79
N PHE A 61 -2.13 1.18 1.59
CA PHE A 61 -2.36 0.23 2.68
C PHE A 61 -1.73 -1.12 2.41
N VAL A 62 -1.42 -1.83 3.49
CA VAL A 62 -1.05 -3.24 3.45
C VAL A 62 -1.94 -4.04 4.38
N LEU A 63 -2.40 -5.18 3.88
CA LEU A 63 -3.22 -6.14 4.60
C LEU A 63 -2.49 -7.50 4.64
N GLU A 64 -2.68 -8.21 5.75
CA GLU A 64 -2.30 -9.61 5.89
C GLU A 64 -3.55 -10.42 6.21
N PHE A 65 -3.79 -11.45 5.42
CA PHE A 65 -4.84 -12.43 5.67
C PHE A 65 -4.26 -13.69 6.33
N GLY A 66 -5.10 -14.43 7.05
CA GLY A 66 -4.70 -15.69 7.68
C GLY A 66 -4.57 -16.86 6.70
N SER A 67 -5.15 -16.76 5.50
CA SER A 67 -5.12 -17.83 4.51
C SER A 67 -5.35 -17.35 3.08
N SER A 68 -4.95 -18.16 2.11
CA SER A 68 -5.28 -17.96 0.69
C SER A 68 -6.78 -18.01 0.40
N GLY A 69 -7.54 -18.80 1.16
CA GLY A 69 -9.01 -18.84 1.06
C GLY A 69 -9.66 -17.52 1.47
N ALA A 70 -9.09 -16.82 2.47
CA ALA A 70 -9.55 -15.49 2.87
C ALA A 70 -9.24 -14.44 1.78
N ILE A 71 -8.06 -14.51 1.14
CA ILE A 71 -7.74 -13.65 -0.02
C ILE A 71 -8.75 -13.85 -1.14
N ARG A 72 -9.06 -15.11 -1.50
CA ARG A 72 -10.02 -15.37 -2.58
C ARG A 72 -11.41 -14.79 -2.27
N ARG A 73 -11.88 -14.95 -1.03
CA ARG A 73 -13.14 -14.33 -0.58
C ARG A 73 -13.08 -12.82 -0.62
N PHE A 74 -11.95 -12.23 -0.22
CA PHE A 74 -11.72 -10.80 -0.35
C PHE A 74 -11.87 -10.36 -1.81
N GLU A 75 -11.18 -11.02 -2.75
CA GLU A 75 -11.26 -10.71 -4.18
C GLU A 75 -12.69 -10.87 -4.74
N GLU A 76 -13.43 -11.89 -4.31
CA GLU A 76 -14.82 -12.15 -4.73
C GLU A 76 -15.84 -11.12 -4.18
N GLN A 77 -15.54 -10.48 -3.06
CA GLN A 77 -16.47 -9.59 -2.33
C GLN A 77 -16.06 -8.12 -2.38
N MET A 78 -14.86 -7.82 -2.87
CA MET A 78 -14.29 -6.48 -2.83
C MET A 78 -15.19 -5.45 -3.50
N ASP A 79 -15.61 -5.71 -4.74
CA ASP A 79 -16.45 -4.79 -5.52
C ASP A 79 -17.84 -4.57 -4.92
N GLN A 80 -18.29 -5.48 -4.03
CA GLN A 80 -19.57 -5.36 -3.32
C GLN A 80 -19.44 -4.56 -2.02
N ILE A 81 -18.22 -4.45 -1.49
CA ILE A 81 -17.94 -3.85 -0.18
C ILE A 81 -17.37 -2.45 -0.36
N PHE A 82 -16.56 -2.28 -1.40
CA PHE A 82 -15.99 -1.02 -1.80
C PHE A 82 -16.72 -0.61 -3.07
N ASP A 83 -17.69 0.31 -2.96
CA ASP A 83 -18.40 0.92 -4.11
C ASP A 83 -17.47 1.69 -5.08
N ASN A 84 -16.15 1.64 -4.83
CA ASN A 84 -15.10 2.28 -5.60
C ASN A 84 -14.22 1.20 -6.22
N ASP A 85 -13.86 1.37 -7.51
CA ASP A 85 -12.85 0.59 -8.23
C ASP A 85 -11.45 0.77 -7.59
N LEU A 86 -11.27 0.21 -6.40
CA LEU A 86 -10.00 0.29 -5.68
C LEU A 86 -9.00 -0.64 -6.35
N GLU A 87 -7.86 -0.08 -6.77
CA GLU A 87 -6.76 -0.91 -7.25
C GLU A 87 -6.11 -1.64 -6.06
N TYR A 88 -5.78 -2.91 -6.26
CA TYR A 88 -5.02 -3.70 -5.30
C TYR A 88 -4.06 -4.66 -6.00
N LYS A 89 -3.06 -5.15 -5.25
CA LYS A 89 -2.10 -6.16 -5.67
C LYS A 89 -1.98 -7.22 -4.61
N VAL A 90 -2.28 -8.46 -4.99
CA VAL A 90 -2.06 -9.64 -4.14
C VAL A 90 -0.61 -10.12 -4.30
N MET A 91 0.04 -10.45 -3.20
CA MET A 91 1.36 -11.05 -3.25
C MET A 91 1.27 -12.50 -3.77
N LYS A 92 1.93 -12.75 -4.91
CA LYS A 92 1.96 -14.08 -5.54
C LYS A 92 3.25 -14.82 -5.21
N LYS A 93 3.15 -16.14 -5.07
CA LYS A 93 4.32 -17.03 -4.91
C LYS A 93 5.33 -16.80 -6.03
N GLY A 94 6.59 -16.60 -5.67
CA GLY A 94 7.67 -16.30 -6.63
C GLY A 94 7.76 -14.85 -7.10
N GLN A 95 6.82 -13.97 -6.74
CA GLN A 95 6.85 -12.53 -7.07
C GLN A 95 7.15 -11.65 -5.85
N ARG A 96 7.58 -12.25 -4.75
CA ARG A 96 7.83 -11.61 -3.46
C ARG A 96 8.71 -10.35 -3.57
N GLN A 97 9.87 -10.45 -4.22
CA GLN A 97 10.78 -9.31 -4.35
C GLN A 97 10.10 -8.16 -5.10
N ARG A 98 9.49 -8.45 -6.26
CA ARG A 98 8.76 -7.45 -7.07
C ARG A 98 7.62 -6.79 -6.30
N PHE A 99 6.94 -7.53 -5.42
CA PHE A 99 5.89 -7.00 -4.56
C PHE A 99 6.44 -5.97 -3.57
N PHE A 100 7.54 -6.28 -2.87
CA PHE A 100 8.16 -5.36 -1.93
C PHE A 100 8.87 -4.18 -2.61
N ASP A 101 9.50 -4.41 -3.77
CA ASP A 101 10.10 -3.34 -4.57
C ASP A 101 9.03 -2.31 -4.97
N ARG A 102 7.86 -2.79 -5.42
CA ARG A 102 6.73 -1.93 -5.77
C ARG A 102 6.22 -1.12 -4.58
N ILE A 103 6.09 -1.74 -3.41
CA ILE A 103 5.72 -1.02 -2.18
C ILE A 103 6.73 0.08 -1.89
N GLN A 104 8.03 -0.22 -1.98
CA GLN A 104 9.07 0.77 -1.73
C GLN A 104 9.03 1.91 -2.76
N ASP A 105 8.82 1.60 -4.03
CA ASP A 105 8.74 2.58 -5.11
C ASP A 105 7.54 3.52 -4.97
N GLU A 106 6.38 2.98 -4.57
CA GLU A 106 5.15 3.78 -4.46
C GLU A 106 5.00 4.50 -3.12
N THR A 107 5.55 3.95 -2.03
CA THR A 107 5.34 4.48 -0.68
C THR A 107 6.60 5.06 -0.03
N GLY A 108 7.78 4.77 -0.58
CA GLY A 108 9.07 5.07 0.04
C GLY A 108 9.43 4.18 1.22
N VAL A 109 8.61 3.16 1.56
CA VAL A 109 8.78 2.29 2.73
C VAL A 109 9.34 0.94 2.33
N ASP A 110 10.50 0.59 2.87
CA ASP A 110 11.08 -0.74 2.76
C ASP A 110 10.59 -1.61 3.93
N LEU A 111 9.48 -2.33 3.71
CA LEU A 111 8.87 -3.20 4.72
C LEU A 111 9.82 -4.31 5.22
N LEU A 112 10.71 -4.80 4.35
CA LEU A 112 11.68 -5.83 4.70
C LEU A 112 12.69 -5.32 5.74
N LYS A 113 13.16 -4.06 5.58
CA LYS A 113 14.01 -3.40 6.58
C LYS A 113 13.27 -3.03 7.86
N CYS A 114 11.99 -2.64 7.77
CA CYS A 114 11.17 -2.25 8.93
C CYS A 114 10.66 -3.42 9.79
N LYS A 115 10.96 -4.67 9.41
CA LYS A 115 10.53 -5.90 10.13
C LYS A 115 9.01 -5.98 10.36
N GLY A 116 8.22 -5.29 9.54
CA GLY A 116 6.75 -5.25 9.63
C GLY A 116 6.17 -4.50 10.84
N ILE A 117 6.96 -3.66 11.52
CA ILE A 117 6.47 -2.87 12.67
C ILE A 117 6.38 -1.41 12.24
N PRO A 118 5.17 -0.81 12.21
CA PRO A 118 5.05 0.61 11.94
C PRO A 118 5.60 1.42 13.14
N PRO A 119 6.43 2.43 12.90
CA PRO A 119 7.00 3.29 13.93
C PRO A 119 5.97 4.01 14.80
N SER A 120 4.78 4.31 14.28
CA SER A 120 3.66 4.79 15.11
C SER A 120 3.31 3.84 16.26
N PHE A 121 3.59 2.53 16.11
CA PHE A 121 3.44 1.53 17.17
C PHE A 121 4.68 1.35 18.03
N ALA A 122 5.82 1.98 17.73
CA ALA A 122 7.06 1.79 18.48
C ALA A 122 7.16 2.64 19.75
N GLY A 123 6.23 3.57 20.00
CA GLY A 123 6.14 4.31 21.26
C GLY A 123 7.30 5.27 21.54
N ARG A 124 8.10 5.66 20.53
CA ARG A 124 9.11 6.72 20.68
C ARG A 124 8.74 7.94 19.85
N SER A 125 8.41 9.02 20.56
CA SER A 125 8.50 10.40 20.08
C SER A 125 9.92 10.64 19.55
N GLY A 126 10.06 10.85 18.24
CA GLY A 126 11.39 11.03 17.62
C GLY A 126 11.44 10.73 16.13
N TYR A 127 10.32 10.93 15.40
CA TYR A 127 10.36 10.89 13.94
C TYR A 127 10.87 12.23 13.42
N ASP A 128 12.14 12.26 13.03
CA ASP A 128 12.78 13.44 12.44
C ASP A 128 12.35 13.57 10.96
N SER A 129 11.40 14.47 10.73
CA SER A 129 10.86 14.84 9.42
C SER A 129 11.90 15.45 8.47
N SER A 130 13.10 15.76 8.95
CA SER A 130 14.17 16.40 8.16
C SER A 130 14.77 15.49 7.08
N ARG A 131 14.64 14.16 7.20
CA ARG A 131 15.21 13.21 6.22
C ARG A 131 14.36 13.03 4.95
N LEU A 132 13.10 13.48 4.97
CA LEU A 132 12.13 13.27 3.88
C LEU A 132 12.15 14.38 2.82
N LYS A 133 12.65 15.58 3.14
CA LYS A 133 12.80 16.67 2.15
C LYS A 133 13.78 16.37 1.01
N ARG A 134 14.60 15.31 1.12
CA ARG A 134 15.53 14.90 0.06
C ARG A 134 14.92 13.95 -0.97
N LEU A 135 13.80 13.29 -0.65
CA LEU A 135 13.16 12.32 -1.57
C LEU A 135 12.01 12.94 -2.38
N SER A 136 11.45 14.08 -1.96
CA SER A 136 10.41 14.79 -2.71
C SER A 136 10.92 15.59 -3.92
N GLY A 137 12.23 15.60 -4.17
CA GLY A 137 12.86 16.40 -5.24
C GLY A 137 12.73 15.82 -6.66
N ASN A 138 12.29 14.57 -6.85
CA ASN A 138 12.45 13.87 -8.13
C ASN A 138 11.18 13.32 -8.80
N TYR A 139 9.98 13.59 -8.28
CA TYR A 139 8.75 13.31 -9.05
C TYR A 139 8.51 14.41 -10.09
N ARG A 140 9.42 14.50 -11.08
CA ARG A 140 9.13 15.21 -12.34
C ARG A 140 8.07 14.41 -13.10
N SER A 141 6.88 14.99 -13.10
CA SER A 141 5.74 14.71 -13.97
C SER A 141 6.18 14.15 -15.34
N ARG A 142 5.97 12.85 -15.56
CA ARG A 142 5.99 12.28 -16.92
C ARG A 142 4.66 12.63 -17.60
N ARG A 143 4.54 13.89 -18.05
CA ARG A 143 3.60 14.22 -19.12
C ARG A 143 4.16 13.66 -20.42
N SER A 144 3.54 12.58 -20.87
CA SER A 144 3.61 12.04 -22.21
C SER A 144 3.40 13.15 -23.24
N SER A 145 4.50 13.58 -23.89
CA SER A 145 4.44 14.40 -25.10
C SER A 145 4.67 13.47 -26.27
N SER A 146 3.60 13.13 -26.98
CA SER A 146 3.66 12.34 -28.21
C SER A 146 4.49 13.06 -29.28
N PRO A 147 5.36 12.37 -30.04
CA PRO A 147 6.10 12.98 -31.13
C PRO A 147 5.20 13.14 -32.37
N ARG A 148 4.91 14.39 -32.76
CA ARG A 148 4.35 14.67 -34.09
C ARG A 148 5.46 14.54 -35.12
N ARG A 149 5.34 13.52 -35.97
CA ARG A 149 6.06 13.36 -37.24
C ARG A 149 5.84 14.58 -38.13
N SER A 150 6.93 15.19 -38.59
CA SER A 150 6.96 15.95 -39.85
C SER A 150 7.07 14.97 -41.02
N PRO A 151 6.49 15.31 -42.17
CA PRO A 151 7.20 15.07 -43.42
C PRO A 151 7.32 16.33 -44.27
N SER A 152 8.40 16.28 -45.05
CA SER A 152 8.99 17.25 -45.95
C SER A 152 8.18 17.51 -47.23
N THR A 153 8.64 18.55 -47.96
CA THR A 153 8.47 18.88 -49.39
C THR A 153 7.13 19.49 -49.82
N ARG A 154 7.05 20.54 -50.65
CA ARG A 154 7.84 20.83 -51.87
C ARG A 154 7.67 22.30 -52.32
N GLN A 155 8.71 22.80 -52.97
CA GLN A 155 8.86 24.08 -53.67
C GLN A 155 7.69 24.46 -54.60
N LYS A 156 7.39 25.76 -54.68
CA LYS A 156 7.57 26.59 -55.88
C LYS A 156 7.60 28.07 -55.50
#